data_AF-A0A2V6PG60-F1
#
_entry.id   AF-A0A2V6PG60-F1
#
_cell.length_a   1.000
_cell.length_b   1.000
_cell.length_c   1.000
_cell.angle_alpha   90.00
_cell.angle_beta   90.00
_cell.angle_gamma   90.00
#
_symmetry.space_group_name_H-M   'P 1'
#
loop_
_entity.id
_entity.type
_entity.pdbx_description
1 polymer ?
#
loop_
_entity_poly.entity_id
_entity_poly.type
_entity_poly.pdbx_seq_one_letter_code
_entity_poly.pdbx_strand_id
1 'polypeptide(L)'
;MNVTRSVWARRFAFAALLGVSLLAILAVPVEAQQAAKEPAYRAFPVIGSRLAVWAIAQLHLNFAAFILGVPIFAVIVEIVGWRTRDPKYDWLSHEFVKLTFAAYSTTALLGALLLFLFVGYYPRFWSFMTGIFYPTYGIYALLFFAETFVVYLWYYGWNWLSGSRKWIHVTLGVLANLIGTAILLVANSWATFMMSPAG
;
A
#
# COMPACT_ATOMS: atom_id res chain seq x y z
N MET A 1 -28.43 72.60 -18.69
CA MET A 1 -28.20 71.31 -19.40
C MET A 1 -27.23 70.34 -18.69
N ASN A 2 -26.86 70.53 -17.40
CA ASN A 2 -25.84 69.69 -16.74
C ASN A 2 -26.37 68.59 -15.79
N VAL A 3 -27.64 68.65 -15.38
CA VAL A 3 -28.21 67.71 -14.39
C VAL A 3 -28.55 66.35 -15.01
N THR A 4 -28.96 66.32 -16.28
CA THR A 4 -29.35 65.06 -16.96
C THR A 4 -28.14 64.17 -17.26
N ARG A 5 -26.97 64.75 -17.60
CA ARG A 5 -25.74 64.01 -17.87
C ARG A 5 -25.18 63.30 -16.63
N SER A 6 -25.28 63.92 -15.46
CA SER A 6 -24.77 63.33 -14.20
C SER A 6 -25.63 62.17 -13.71
N VAL A 7 -26.95 62.21 -13.93
CA VAL A 7 -27.88 61.11 -13.60
C VAL A 7 -27.63 59.91 -14.49
N TRP A 8 -27.43 60.12 -15.79
CA TRP A 8 -27.08 59.04 -16.72
C TRP A 8 -25.70 58.43 -16.39
N ALA A 9 -24.69 59.24 -16.09
CA ALA A 9 -23.38 58.75 -15.67
C ALA A 9 -23.45 57.91 -14.37
N ARG A 10 -24.25 58.34 -13.39
CA ARG A 10 -24.47 57.58 -12.15
C ARG A 10 -25.21 56.26 -12.38
N ARG A 11 -26.20 56.25 -13.27
CA ARG A 11 -26.94 55.02 -13.66
C ARG A 11 -26.04 54.02 -14.40
N PHE A 12 -25.18 54.50 -15.30
CA PHE A 12 -24.19 53.67 -15.97
C PHE A 12 -23.14 53.13 -15.01
N ALA A 13 -22.63 53.96 -14.09
CA ALA A 13 -21.69 53.51 -13.06
C ALA A 13 -22.32 52.46 -12.13
N PHE A 14 -23.59 52.64 -11.75
CA PHE A 14 -24.32 51.69 -10.92
C PHE A 14 -24.60 50.37 -11.66
N ALA A 15 -24.98 50.43 -12.93
CA ALA A 15 -25.16 49.25 -13.78
C ALA A 15 -23.85 48.50 -14.03
N ALA A 16 -22.73 49.22 -14.21
CA ALA A 16 -21.41 48.63 -14.35
C ALA A 16 -20.94 47.96 -13.04
N LEU A 17 -21.16 48.62 -11.90
CA LEU A 17 -20.87 48.04 -10.59
C LEU A 17 -21.72 46.79 -10.32
N LEU A 18 -23.02 46.82 -10.64
CA LEU A 18 -23.89 45.65 -10.55
C LEU A 18 -23.43 44.53 -11.49
N GLY A 19 -23.01 44.85 -12.71
CA GLY A 19 -22.45 43.89 -13.67
C GLY A 19 -21.18 43.22 -13.17
N VAL A 20 -20.24 43.99 -12.62
CA VAL A 20 -18.99 43.47 -12.01
C VAL A 20 -19.28 42.63 -10.76
N SER A 21 -20.25 43.06 -9.94
CA SER A 21 -20.67 42.32 -8.74
C SER A 21 -21.32 40.99 -9.12
N LEU A 22 -22.17 40.97 -10.15
CA LEU A 22 -22.83 39.76 -10.64
C LEU A 22 -21.80 38.81 -11.28
N LEU A 23 -20.84 39.32 -12.05
CA LEU A 23 -19.73 38.55 -12.60
C LEU A 23 -18.84 37.96 -11.49
N ALA A 24 -18.57 38.72 -10.43
CA ALA A 24 -17.83 38.21 -9.27
C ALA A 24 -18.61 37.09 -8.57
N ILE A 25 -19.91 37.25 -8.34
CA ILE A 25 -20.79 36.24 -7.73
C ILE A 25 -20.88 34.96 -8.58
N LEU A 26 -20.89 35.10 -9.91
CA LEU A 26 -20.88 33.96 -10.84
C LEU A 26 -19.50 33.32 -11.01
N ALA A 27 -18.41 34.02 -10.68
CA ALA A 27 -17.05 33.48 -10.68
C ALA A 27 -16.72 32.68 -9.40
N VAL A 28 -17.32 33.03 -8.24
CA VAL A 28 -17.18 32.27 -6.98
C VAL A 28 -17.48 30.77 -7.13
N PRO A 29 -18.58 30.32 -7.78
CA PRO A 29 -18.85 28.90 -7.94
C PRO A 29 -17.85 28.21 -8.89
N VAL A 30 -17.20 28.92 -9.83
CA VAL A 30 -16.18 28.34 -10.71
C VAL A 30 -14.87 28.07 -9.96
N GLU A 31 -14.45 29.01 -9.11
CA GLU A 31 -13.30 28.79 -8.22
C GLU A 31 -13.61 27.75 -7.14
N ALA A 32 -14.82 27.74 -6.58
CA ALA A 32 -15.27 26.71 -5.66
C ALA A 32 -15.29 25.32 -6.31
N GLN A 33 -15.68 25.22 -7.59
CA GLN A 33 -15.64 23.98 -8.38
C GLN A 33 -14.20 23.53 -8.67
N GLN A 34 -13.27 24.46 -8.83
CA GLN A 34 -11.84 24.17 -9.02
C GLN A 34 -11.15 23.76 -7.71
N ALA A 35 -11.54 24.37 -6.58
CA ALA A 35 -11.10 23.97 -5.24
C ALA A 35 -11.71 22.62 -4.79
N ALA A 36 -12.92 22.30 -5.28
CA ALA A 36 -13.58 21.01 -5.05
C ALA A 36 -13.02 19.87 -5.90
N LYS A 37 -12.24 20.15 -6.95
CA LYS A 37 -11.48 19.11 -7.64
C LYS A 37 -10.33 18.69 -6.74
N GLU A 38 -10.42 17.48 -6.20
CA GLU A 38 -9.31 16.92 -5.42
C GLU A 38 -7.99 17.05 -6.20
N PRO A 39 -6.92 17.57 -5.56
CA PRO A 39 -5.62 17.70 -6.20
C PRO A 39 -5.12 16.32 -6.62
N ALA A 40 -4.46 16.24 -7.78
CA ALA A 40 -3.95 14.97 -8.32
C ALA A 40 -2.99 14.27 -7.33
N TYR A 41 -2.19 15.07 -6.63
CA TYR A 41 -1.31 14.67 -5.53
C TYR A 41 -1.09 15.87 -4.62
N ARG A 42 -0.71 15.64 -3.36
CA ARG A 42 -0.33 16.66 -2.38
C ARG A 42 1.19 16.69 -2.22
N ALA A 43 1.77 17.85 -1.95
CA ALA A 43 3.20 17.97 -1.70
C ALA A 43 3.54 17.50 -0.28
N PHE A 44 4.56 16.65 -0.15
CA PHE A 44 5.16 16.31 1.14
C PHE A 44 6.17 17.40 1.54
N PRO A 45 6.20 17.85 2.81
CA PRO A 45 7.08 18.94 3.22
C PRO A 45 8.56 18.62 2.95
N VAL A 46 9.27 19.61 2.39
CA VAL A 46 10.74 19.64 2.17
C VAL A 46 11.29 18.67 1.10
N ILE A 47 10.85 17.42 1.07
CA ILE A 47 11.47 16.33 0.29
C ILE A 47 10.68 16.02 -1.01
N GLY A 48 9.41 16.43 -1.07
CA GLY A 48 8.50 16.12 -2.17
C GLY A 48 7.87 14.73 -2.06
N SER A 49 6.59 14.61 -2.42
CA SER A 49 5.79 13.39 -2.23
C SER A 49 6.31 12.20 -3.02
N ARG A 50 6.86 12.45 -4.22
CA ARG A 50 7.46 11.40 -5.06
C ARG A 50 8.66 10.72 -4.38
N LEU A 51 9.57 11.51 -3.80
CA LEU A 51 10.78 10.98 -3.19
C LEU A 51 10.46 10.25 -1.87
N ALA A 52 9.52 10.78 -1.09
CA ALA A 52 9.02 10.13 0.13
C ALA A 52 8.37 8.76 -0.18
N VAL A 53 7.45 8.72 -1.15
CA VAL A 53 6.80 7.46 -1.58
C VAL A 53 7.82 6.48 -2.14
N TRP A 54 8.74 6.92 -2.99
CA TRP A 54 9.79 6.06 -3.54
C TRP A 54 10.66 5.45 -2.44
N ALA A 55 11.13 6.25 -1.48
CA ALA A 55 12.02 5.77 -0.42
C ALA A 55 11.33 4.70 0.44
N ILE A 56 10.08 4.94 0.86
CA ILE A 56 9.32 3.98 1.66
C ILE A 56 8.93 2.74 0.84
N ALA A 57 8.51 2.91 -0.40
CA ALA A 57 8.19 1.79 -1.29
C ALA A 57 9.42 0.90 -1.54
N GLN A 58 10.59 1.50 -1.75
CA GLN A 58 11.83 0.76 -1.95
C GLN A 58 12.24 -0.04 -0.71
N LEU A 59 12.17 0.59 0.48
CA LEU A 59 12.45 -0.10 1.74
C LEU A 59 11.47 -1.25 1.96
N HIS A 60 10.17 -0.99 1.77
CA HIS A 60 9.14 -2.03 1.86
C HIS A 60 9.43 -3.20 0.91
N LEU A 61 9.80 -2.92 -0.34
CA LEU A 61 10.10 -3.94 -1.35
C LEU A 61 11.36 -4.75 -1.01
N ASN A 62 12.41 -4.11 -0.50
CA ASN A 62 13.62 -4.81 -0.07
C ASN A 62 13.33 -5.80 1.07
N PHE A 63 12.52 -5.39 2.05
CA PHE A 63 12.07 -6.28 3.13
C PHE A 63 11.07 -7.33 2.65
N ALA A 64 10.18 -7.00 1.71
CA ALA A 64 9.24 -7.95 1.09
C ALA A 64 9.99 -9.08 0.36
N ALA A 65 11.01 -8.74 -0.41
CA ALA A 65 11.88 -9.73 -1.07
C ALA A 65 12.61 -10.61 -0.06
N PHE A 66 13.06 -10.03 1.06
CA PHE A 66 13.71 -10.78 2.13
C PHE A 66 12.77 -11.78 2.80
N ILE A 67 11.55 -11.37 3.19
CA ILE A 67 10.57 -12.27 3.83
C ILE A 67 9.99 -13.30 2.87
N LEU A 68 10.16 -13.14 1.56
CA LEU A 68 9.81 -14.16 0.59
C LEU A 68 10.97 -15.14 0.35
N GLY A 69 12.21 -14.65 0.32
CA GLY A 69 13.40 -15.47 0.07
C GLY A 69 13.81 -16.36 1.24
N VAL A 70 13.92 -15.79 2.45
CA VAL A 70 14.43 -16.53 3.63
C VAL A 70 13.55 -17.73 4.01
N PRO A 71 12.21 -17.64 3.98
CA PRO A 71 11.35 -18.79 4.27
C PRO A 71 11.49 -19.96 3.30
N ILE A 72 11.81 -19.71 2.03
CA ILE A 72 12.08 -20.77 1.06
C ILE A 72 13.32 -21.55 1.52
N PHE A 73 14.39 -20.85 1.88
CA PHE A 73 15.60 -21.49 2.43
C PHE A 73 15.32 -22.21 3.74
N ALA A 74 14.56 -21.60 4.65
CA ALA A 74 14.21 -22.19 5.92
C ALA A 74 13.46 -23.52 5.75
N VAL A 75 12.47 -23.59 4.85
CA VAL A 75 11.74 -24.84 4.56
C VAL A 75 12.63 -25.90 3.93
N ILE A 76 13.48 -25.53 2.97
CA ILE A 76 14.41 -26.47 2.34
C ILE A 76 15.33 -27.09 3.40
N VAL A 77 15.92 -26.25 4.24
CA VAL A 77 16.79 -26.69 5.34
C VAL A 77 16.01 -27.54 6.35
N GLU A 78 14.76 -27.20 6.64
CA GLU A 78 13.90 -27.98 7.53
C GLU A 78 13.61 -29.38 6.96
N ILE A 79 13.31 -29.47 5.67
CA ILE A 79 13.10 -30.75 4.96
C ILE A 79 14.37 -31.59 5.01
N VAL A 80 15.54 -30.98 4.80
CA VAL A 80 16.83 -31.67 4.90
C VAL A 80 17.05 -32.16 6.32
N GLY A 81 16.84 -31.32 7.34
CA GLY A 81 16.95 -31.71 8.75
C GLY A 81 16.00 -32.85 9.12
N TRP A 82 14.76 -32.82 8.63
CA TRP A 82 13.79 -33.87 8.86
C TRP A 82 14.18 -35.21 8.22
N ARG A 83 14.70 -35.20 6.98
CA ARG A 83 15.14 -36.42 6.28
C ARG A 83 16.45 -36.99 6.80
N THR A 84 17.41 -36.14 7.11
CA THR A 84 18.75 -36.54 7.57
C THR A 84 18.78 -36.84 9.07
N ARG A 85 17.78 -36.35 9.82
CA ARG A 85 17.72 -36.38 11.30
C ARG A 85 18.92 -35.69 11.96
N ASP A 86 19.57 -34.75 11.26
CA ASP A 86 20.66 -33.96 11.83
C ASP A 86 20.09 -32.69 12.51
N PRO A 87 20.28 -32.53 13.84
CA PRO A 87 19.76 -31.38 14.58
C PRO A 87 20.35 -30.04 14.14
N LYS A 88 21.50 -30.00 13.47
CA LYS A 88 22.13 -28.76 13.01
C LYS A 88 21.28 -28.05 11.96
N TYR A 89 20.70 -28.79 11.02
CA TYR A 89 19.81 -28.22 10.00
C TYR A 89 18.49 -27.76 10.62
N ASP A 90 17.93 -28.51 11.56
CA ASP A 90 16.69 -28.10 12.23
C ASP A 90 16.89 -26.80 13.03
N TRP A 91 18.02 -26.68 13.74
CA TRP A 91 18.39 -25.45 14.43
C TRP A 91 18.60 -24.27 13.46
N LEU A 92 19.30 -24.50 12.36
CA LEU A 92 19.54 -23.46 11.34
C LEU A 92 18.22 -22.97 10.73
N SER A 93 17.30 -23.89 10.42
CA SER A 93 15.97 -23.55 9.93
C SER A 93 15.20 -22.69 10.93
N HIS A 94 15.22 -23.06 12.22
CA HIS A 94 14.57 -22.30 13.28
C HIS A 94 15.08 -20.85 13.37
N GLU A 95 16.40 -20.64 13.28
CA GLU A 95 16.98 -19.30 13.29
C GLU A 95 16.57 -18.48 12.06
N PHE A 96 16.44 -19.10 10.88
CA PHE A 96 15.89 -18.41 9.70
C PHE A 96 14.41 -18.03 9.87
N VAL A 97 13.59 -18.88 10.45
CA VAL A 97 12.17 -18.56 10.72
C VAL A 97 12.05 -17.45 11.75
N LYS A 98 12.87 -17.48 12.80
CA LYS A 98 12.96 -16.39 13.80
C LYS A 98 13.32 -15.05 13.17
N LEU A 99 14.32 -15.05 12.29
CA LEU A 99 14.74 -13.86 11.54
C LEU A 99 13.63 -13.37 10.61
N THR A 100 12.95 -14.28 9.93
CA THR A 100 11.79 -13.96 9.07
C THR A 100 10.69 -13.30 9.87
N PHE A 101 10.34 -13.84 11.05
CA PHE A 101 9.28 -13.30 11.89
C PHE A 101 9.56 -11.85 12.32
N ALA A 102 10.81 -11.54 12.67
CA ALA A 102 11.24 -10.18 12.99
C ALA A 102 11.15 -9.25 11.76
N ALA A 103 11.61 -9.72 10.59
CA ALA A 103 11.53 -8.95 9.35
C ALA A 103 10.08 -8.70 8.90
N TYR A 104 9.18 -9.67 9.10
CA TYR A 104 7.76 -9.58 8.74
C TYR A 104 7.09 -8.37 9.40
N SER A 105 7.37 -8.15 10.69
CA SER A 105 6.85 -6.99 11.43
C SER A 105 7.32 -5.66 10.82
N THR A 106 8.59 -5.60 10.39
CA THR A 106 9.15 -4.40 9.74
C THR A 106 8.50 -4.17 8.38
N THR A 107 8.34 -5.23 7.57
CA THR A 107 7.67 -5.16 6.27
C THR A 107 6.23 -4.65 6.42
N ALA A 108 5.49 -5.16 7.42
CA ALA A 108 4.12 -4.77 7.70
C ALA A 108 3.99 -3.29 8.07
N LEU A 109 4.88 -2.78 8.95
CA LEU A 109 4.90 -1.37 9.33
C LEU A 109 5.23 -0.47 8.13
N LEU A 110 6.20 -0.84 7.31
CA LEU A 110 6.55 -0.11 6.09
C LEU A 110 5.41 -0.14 5.07
N GLY A 111 4.69 -1.26 4.95
CA GLY A 111 3.54 -1.40 4.06
C GLY A 111 2.36 -0.56 4.51
N ALA A 112 2.06 -0.55 5.82
CA ALA A 112 1.04 0.31 6.39
C ALA A 112 1.39 1.80 6.20
N LEU A 113 2.65 2.17 6.45
CA LEU A 113 3.13 3.53 6.19
C LEU A 113 2.99 3.91 4.71
N LEU A 114 3.35 3.01 3.79
CA LEU A 114 3.18 3.22 2.36
C LEU A 114 1.71 3.44 1.98
N LEU A 115 0.79 2.65 2.54
CA LEU A 115 -0.64 2.84 2.36
C LEU A 115 -1.10 4.23 2.81
N PHE A 116 -0.68 4.69 4.01
CA PHE A 116 -1.00 6.03 4.48
C PHE A 116 -0.46 7.13 3.56
N LEU A 117 0.73 6.94 2.97
CA LEU A 117 1.28 7.89 2.00
C LEU A 117 0.44 7.94 0.71
N PHE A 118 -0.05 6.81 0.21
CA PHE A 118 -0.92 6.80 -0.96
C PHE A 118 -2.27 7.47 -0.68
N VAL A 119 -2.93 7.12 0.43
CA VAL A 119 -4.22 7.72 0.81
C VAL A 119 -4.06 9.23 1.08
N GLY A 120 -2.99 9.63 1.75
CA GLY A 120 -2.78 11.02 2.17
C GLY A 120 -2.27 11.94 1.06
N TYR A 121 -1.28 11.48 0.27
CA TYR A 121 -0.55 12.32 -0.69
C TYR A 121 -0.90 12.03 -2.16
N TYR A 122 -1.58 10.92 -2.46
CA TYR A 122 -1.96 10.54 -3.82
C TYR A 122 -3.46 10.16 -3.91
N PRO A 123 -4.38 11.04 -3.50
CA PRO A 123 -5.81 10.71 -3.37
C PRO A 123 -6.48 10.33 -4.69
N ARG A 124 -6.15 11.01 -5.80
CA ARG A 124 -6.69 10.66 -7.13
C ARG A 124 -6.25 9.27 -7.57
N PHE A 125 -4.97 8.93 -7.36
CA PHE A 125 -4.44 7.61 -7.68
C PHE A 125 -5.07 6.54 -6.80
N TRP A 126 -5.17 6.79 -5.49
CA TRP A 126 -5.80 5.85 -4.56
C TRP A 126 -7.26 5.57 -4.95
N SER A 127 -8.06 6.61 -5.18
CA SER A 127 -9.45 6.49 -5.61
C SER A 127 -9.59 5.70 -6.91
N PHE A 128 -8.72 5.96 -7.90
CA PHE A 128 -8.70 5.22 -9.16
C PHE A 128 -8.39 3.73 -8.96
N MET A 129 -7.34 3.41 -8.21
CA MET A 129 -6.94 2.02 -7.94
C MET A 129 -8.01 1.29 -7.13
N THR A 130 -8.60 1.91 -6.11
CA THR A 130 -9.71 1.33 -5.35
C THR A 130 -10.97 1.12 -6.18
N GLY A 131 -11.24 1.98 -7.18
CA GLY A 131 -12.38 1.79 -8.07
C GLY A 131 -12.29 0.51 -8.91
N ILE A 132 -11.08 0.12 -9.31
CA ILE A 132 -10.84 -1.04 -10.18
C ILE A 132 -10.58 -2.32 -9.37
N PHE A 133 -9.75 -2.22 -8.33
CA PHE A 133 -9.19 -3.37 -7.62
C PHE A 133 -9.84 -3.68 -6.27
N TYR A 134 -10.99 -3.07 -5.96
CA TYR A 134 -11.69 -3.25 -4.68
C TYR A 134 -11.77 -4.72 -4.20
N PRO A 135 -12.20 -5.70 -5.04
CA PRO A 135 -12.29 -7.10 -4.59
C PRO A 135 -10.93 -7.70 -4.27
N THR A 136 -9.89 -7.33 -5.04
CA THR A 136 -8.54 -7.85 -4.86
C THR A 136 -7.87 -7.32 -3.59
N TYR A 137 -8.23 -6.12 -3.11
CA TYR A 137 -7.77 -5.63 -1.80
C TYR A 137 -8.29 -6.47 -0.64
N GLY A 138 -9.55 -6.94 -0.72
CA GLY A 138 -10.11 -7.87 0.26
C GLY A 138 -9.39 -9.22 0.26
N ILE A 139 -9.11 -9.76 -0.93
CA ILE A 139 -8.34 -11.00 -1.09
C ILE A 139 -6.92 -10.83 -0.53
N TYR A 140 -6.26 -9.71 -0.86
CA TYR A 140 -4.92 -9.40 -0.37
C TYR A 140 -4.86 -9.33 1.15
N ALA A 141 -5.82 -8.63 1.77
CA ALA A 141 -5.91 -8.56 3.23
C ALA A 141 -6.12 -9.95 3.85
N LEU A 142 -7.01 -10.77 3.30
CA LEU A 142 -7.24 -12.13 3.77
C LEU A 142 -5.99 -13.01 3.68
N LEU A 143 -5.28 -12.95 2.55
CA LEU A 143 -4.03 -13.68 2.36
C LEU A 143 -2.96 -13.23 3.36
N PHE A 144 -2.85 -11.92 3.61
CA PHE A 144 -1.90 -11.36 4.59
C PHE A 144 -2.18 -11.86 6.02
N PHE A 145 -3.45 -11.89 6.45
CA PHE A 145 -3.82 -12.47 7.74
C PHE A 145 -3.56 -13.98 7.80
N ALA A 146 -3.89 -14.71 6.73
CA ALA A 146 -3.64 -16.14 6.63
C ALA A 146 -2.15 -16.45 6.70
N GLU A 147 -1.31 -15.70 5.99
CA GLU A 147 0.15 -15.84 6.04
C GLU A 147 0.67 -15.59 7.44
N THR A 148 0.29 -14.47 8.06
CA THR A 148 0.70 -14.13 9.42
C THR A 148 0.34 -15.25 10.40
N PHE A 149 -0.87 -15.80 10.29
CA PHE A 149 -1.32 -16.91 11.12
C PHE A 149 -0.49 -18.17 10.90
N VAL A 150 -0.25 -18.57 9.64
CA VAL A 150 0.53 -19.77 9.32
C VAL A 150 1.99 -19.62 9.75
N VAL A 151 2.63 -18.47 9.51
CA VAL A 151 4.00 -18.19 9.95
C VAL A 151 4.10 -18.19 11.47
N TYR A 152 3.09 -17.65 12.17
CA TYR A 152 3.04 -17.70 13.64
C TYR A 152 2.98 -19.15 14.15
N LEU A 153 2.10 -19.97 13.57
CA LEU A 153 2.02 -21.39 13.90
C LEU A 153 3.31 -22.14 13.56
N TRP A 154 3.98 -21.78 12.47
CA TRP A 154 5.24 -22.38 12.06
C TRP A 154 6.37 -22.03 13.04
N TYR A 155 6.49 -20.78 13.45
CA TYR A 155 7.53 -20.36 14.41
C TYR A 155 7.30 -20.95 15.81
N TYR A 156 6.13 -20.72 16.41
CA TYR A 156 5.85 -21.18 17.78
C TYR A 156 5.56 -22.69 17.86
N GLY A 157 5.21 -23.32 16.74
CA GLY A 157 4.94 -24.75 16.66
C GLY A 157 6.17 -25.64 16.74
N TRP A 158 7.39 -25.09 16.80
CA TRP A 158 8.65 -25.85 16.67
C TRP A 158 8.75 -27.03 17.65
N ASN A 159 8.48 -26.80 18.94
CA ASN A 159 8.54 -27.83 19.97
C ASN A 159 7.29 -28.73 19.95
N TRP A 160 6.11 -28.15 19.71
CA TRP A 160 4.82 -28.84 19.75
C TRP A 160 4.60 -29.83 18.60
N LEU A 161 5.14 -29.50 17.41
CA LEU A 161 5.04 -30.30 16.19
C LEU A 161 6.33 -31.09 15.90
N SER A 162 7.18 -31.29 16.91
CA SER A 162 8.37 -32.11 16.80
C SER A 162 8.05 -33.63 16.72
N GLY A 163 9.07 -34.45 16.40
CA GLY A 163 8.95 -35.91 16.39
C GLY A 163 8.02 -36.45 15.30
N SER A 164 7.00 -37.23 15.69
CA SER A 164 6.06 -37.86 14.74
C SER A 164 5.18 -36.86 13.98
N ARG A 165 5.05 -35.62 14.48
CA ARG A 165 4.25 -34.55 13.87
C ARG A 165 5.07 -33.59 13.00
N LYS A 166 6.36 -33.85 12.81
CA LYS A 166 7.27 -32.94 12.07
C LYS A 166 6.83 -32.69 10.63
N TRP A 167 6.14 -33.64 10.01
CA TRP A 167 5.55 -33.46 8.68
C TRP A 167 4.52 -32.32 8.63
N ILE A 168 3.75 -32.10 9.71
CA ILE A 168 2.79 -30.99 9.82
C ILE A 168 3.54 -29.67 9.86
N HIS A 169 4.63 -29.61 10.65
CA HIS A 169 5.46 -28.42 10.81
C HIS A 169 6.10 -27.99 9.48
N VAL A 170 6.68 -28.93 8.74
CA VAL A 170 7.21 -28.70 7.39
C VAL A 170 6.11 -28.25 6.42
N THR A 171 4.91 -28.85 6.52
CA THR A 171 3.76 -28.46 5.68
C THR A 171 3.30 -27.02 5.97
N LEU A 172 3.36 -26.55 7.22
CA LEU A 172 3.10 -25.15 7.56
C LEU A 172 4.11 -24.21 6.88
N GLY A 173 5.39 -24.59 6.87
CA GLY A 173 6.42 -23.83 6.15
C GLY A 173 6.15 -23.76 4.64
N VAL A 174 5.79 -24.88 4.00
CA VAL A 174 5.41 -24.90 2.58
C VAL A 174 4.17 -24.03 2.33
N LEU A 175 3.15 -24.16 3.18
CA LEU A 175 1.92 -23.37 3.09
C LEU A 175 2.20 -21.87 3.23
N ALA A 176 3.06 -21.46 4.17
CA ALA A 176 3.47 -20.07 4.33
C ALA A 176 4.07 -19.52 3.03
N ASN A 177 4.98 -20.26 2.39
CA ASN A 177 5.59 -19.85 1.13
C ASN A 177 4.58 -19.76 -0.03
N LEU A 178 3.61 -20.68 -0.09
CA LEU A 178 2.54 -20.63 -1.10
C LEU A 178 1.65 -19.40 -0.92
N ILE A 179 1.25 -19.08 0.32
CA ILE A 179 0.44 -17.89 0.61
C ILE A 179 1.26 -16.62 0.31
N GLY A 180 2.51 -16.54 0.74
CA GLY A 180 3.40 -15.41 0.45
C GLY A 180 3.59 -15.18 -1.06
N THR A 181 3.73 -16.27 -1.83
CA THR A 181 3.78 -16.19 -3.29
C THR A 181 2.45 -15.70 -3.87
N ALA A 182 1.31 -16.13 -3.33
CA ALA A 182 0.00 -15.63 -3.77
C ALA A 182 -0.18 -14.13 -3.49
N ILE A 183 0.29 -13.64 -2.34
CA ILE A 183 0.32 -12.20 -2.02
C ILE A 183 1.16 -11.44 -3.05
N LEU A 184 2.34 -11.98 -3.39
CA LEU A 184 3.21 -11.40 -4.42
C LEU A 184 2.52 -11.35 -5.79
N LEU A 185 1.80 -12.40 -6.19
CA LEU A 185 1.04 -12.43 -7.46
C LEU A 185 -0.03 -11.33 -7.50
N VAL A 186 -0.79 -11.16 -6.41
CA VAL A 186 -1.80 -10.10 -6.32
C VAL A 186 -1.15 -8.72 -6.39
N ALA A 187 -0.08 -8.46 -5.61
CA ALA A 187 0.63 -7.19 -5.64
C ALA A 187 1.23 -6.89 -7.03
N ASN A 188 1.81 -7.89 -7.68
CA ASN A 188 2.38 -7.76 -9.03
C ASN A 188 1.31 -7.47 -10.08
N SER A 189 0.08 -7.96 -9.90
CA SER A 189 -1.03 -7.63 -10.82
C SER A 189 -1.32 -6.12 -10.81
N TRP A 190 -1.32 -5.49 -9.62
CA TRP A 190 -1.49 -4.04 -9.48
C TRP A 190 -0.31 -3.29 -10.09
N ALA A 191 0.92 -3.72 -9.81
CA ALA A 191 2.13 -3.11 -10.36
C ALA A 191 2.18 -3.16 -11.89
N THR A 192 1.81 -4.31 -12.46
CA THR A 192 1.76 -4.51 -13.91
C THR A 192 0.71 -3.62 -14.55
N PHE A 193 -0.48 -3.53 -13.95
CA PHE A 193 -1.53 -2.62 -14.42
C PHE A 193 -1.08 -1.14 -14.41
N MET A 194 -0.33 -0.72 -13.39
CA MET A 194 0.21 0.64 -13.34
C MET A 194 1.21 0.94 -14.46
N MET A 195 1.93 -0.07 -14.97
CA MET A 195 2.92 0.08 -16.04
C MET A 195 2.28 0.09 -17.43
N SER A 196 1.20 -0.67 -17.61
CA SER A 196 0.44 -0.74 -18.87
C SER A 196 -1.07 -0.75 -18.55
N PRO A 197 -1.66 0.42 -18.28
CA PRO A 197 -3.09 0.52 -18.00
C PRO A 197 -3.88 0.35 -19.31
N ALA A 198 -4.00 -0.89 -19.75
CA ALA A 198 -4.90 -1.33 -20.80
C ALA A 198 -5.76 -2.45 -20.21
N GLY A 199 -7.05 -2.17 -20.06
CA GLY A 199 -8.11 -3.14 -19.81
C GLY A 199 -9.04 -3.14 -21.01
#